data_AF-X1M6Q6-F1
#
_entry.id   AF-X1M6Q6-F1
#
_cell.length_a   1.000
_cell.length_b   1.000
_cell.length_c   1.000
_cell.angle_alpha   90.00
_cell.angle_beta   90.00
_cell.angle_gamma   90.00
#
_symmetry.space_group_name_H-M   'P 1'
#
loop_
_entity.id
_entity.type
_entity.pdbx_description
1 polymer ?
#
loop_
_entity_poly.entity_id
_entity_poly.type
_entity_poly.pdbx_seq_one_letter_code
_entity_poly.pdbx_strand_id
1 'polypeptide(L)'
;MSDISQNVRERIEESNNPQQDAIDSILEGWQGERGDFIFPIIEGPPGTGKTRVGVLSAARYVLEYNRSQIAYLTYTNYSAEKTREDFTALGFDPEHVVRLTSNPREKDRRRGIIGCGSRLEGLTENDKRILRRAPILISTLYGSGRIFEVHKRPLIMIDEFSQ
;
A
#
# COMPACT_ATOMS: atom_id res chain seq x y z
N MET A 1 -11.56 13.33 2.81
CA MET A 1 -10.24 13.56 2.19
C MET A 1 -9.50 14.75 2.77
N SER A 2 -10.14 15.90 3.06
CA SER A 2 -9.54 17.04 3.78
C SER A 2 -8.78 16.61 5.04
N ASP A 3 -9.46 15.90 5.95
CA ASP A 3 -8.91 15.54 7.26
C ASP A 3 -7.82 14.45 7.15
N ILE A 4 -7.97 13.50 6.22
CA ILE A 4 -6.95 12.48 5.92
C ILE A 4 -5.69 13.16 5.37
N SER A 5 -5.85 14.15 4.47
CA SER A 5 -4.71 14.86 3.89
C SER A 5 -3.94 15.65 4.93
N GLN A 6 -4.66 16.30 5.86
CA GLN A 6 -4.05 16.98 6.98
C GLN A 6 -3.31 16.01 7.90
N ASN A 7 -3.93 14.90 8.30
CA ASN A 7 -3.30 13.89 9.16
C ASN A 7 -2.03 13.30 8.50
N VAL A 8 -2.08 12.96 7.21
CA VAL A 8 -0.91 12.48 6.47
C VAL A 8 0.21 13.53 6.44
N ARG A 9 -0.12 14.80 6.17
CA ARG A 9 0.86 15.89 6.20
C ARG A 9 1.50 16.05 7.58
N GLU A 10 0.70 16.10 8.65
CA GLU A 10 1.20 16.22 10.02
C GLU A 10 2.16 15.07 10.37
N ARG A 11 1.81 13.82 10.01
CA ARG A 11 2.69 12.67 10.25
C ARG A 11 3.99 12.74 9.42
N ILE A 12 3.96 13.32 8.22
CA ILE A 12 5.17 13.53 7.44
C ILE A 12 6.05 14.60 8.11
N GLU A 13 5.47 15.72 8.56
CA GLU A 13 6.19 16.79 9.26
C GLU A 13 6.81 16.32 10.59
N GLU A 14 6.20 15.37 11.29
CA GLU A 14 6.77 14.71 12.49
C GLU A 14 7.95 13.78 12.18
N SER A 15 8.17 13.42 10.91
CA SER A 15 9.24 12.51 10.51
C SER A 15 10.59 13.21 10.58
N ASN A 16 11.67 12.47 10.83
CA ASN A 16 13.02 13.03 10.72
C ASN A 16 13.41 13.28 9.25
N ASN A 17 14.44 14.11 9.03
CA ASN A 17 14.86 14.48 7.66
C ASN A 17 15.11 13.25 6.75
N PRO A 18 15.86 12.21 7.18
CA PRO A 18 16.05 11.02 6.33
C PRO A 18 14.74 10.32 5.92
N GLN A 19 13.74 10.30 6.80
CA GLN A 19 12.43 9.75 6.48
C GLN A 19 11.66 10.64 5.49
N GLN A 20 11.71 11.96 5.64
CA GLN A 20 11.08 12.89 4.70
C GLN A 20 11.72 12.76 3.31
N ASP A 21 13.05 12.74 3.23
CA ASP A 21 13.80 12.56 1.99
C ASP A 21 13.44 11.24 1.30
N ALA A 22 13.30 10.16 2.06
CA ALA A 22 12.88 8.86 1.54
C ALA A 22 11.42 8.89 1.00
N ILE A 23 10.54 9.65 1.64
CA ILE A 23 9.15 9.83 1.18
C ILE A 23 9.13 10.58 -0.16
N ASP A 24 9.85 11.69 -0.24
CA ASP A 24 9.92 12.50 -1.45
C ASP A 24 10.54 11.72 -2.62
N SER A 25 11.62 10.97 -2.37
CA SER A 25 12.26 10.13 -3.38
C SER A 25 11.34 9.05 -3.97
N ILE A 26 10.43 8.47 -3.17
CA ILE A 26 9.42 7.54 -3.71
C ILE A 26 8.45 8.25 -4.66
N LEU A 27 8.13 9.53 -4.40
CA LEU A 27 7.12 10.28 -5.14
C LEU A 27 7.66 10.94 -6.42
N GLU A 28 8.96 11.24 -6.47
CA GLU A 28 9.65 11.76 -7.67
C GLU A 28 9.55 10.80 -8.88
N GLY A 29 9.22 9.54 -8.62
CA GLY A 29 8.95 8.55 -9.64
C GLY A 29 10.21 7.90 -10.19
N TRP A 30 10.05 7.25 -11.35
CA TRP A 30 11.00 6.23 -11.81
C TRP A 30 11.80 6.70 -13.03
N GLN A 31 11.53 7.90 -13.53
CA GLN A 31 12.19 8.45 -14.71
C GLN A 31 13.27 9.44 -14.26
N GLY A 32 14.52 9.04 -14.41
CA GLY A 32 15.64 9.97 -14.26
C GLY A 32 15.66 11.00 -15.39
N GLU A 33 16.33 12.13 -15.14
CA GLU A 33 16.43 13.26 -16.09
C GLU A 33 16.97 12.87 -17.47
N ARG A 34 17.71 11.76 -17.55
CA ARG A 34 18.35 11.25 -18.77
C ARG A 34 17.62 10.06 -19.40
N GLY A 35 16.43 9.74 -18.92
CA GLY A 35 15.65 8.56 -19.36
C GLY A 35 16.04 7.25 -18.66
N ASP A 36 16.90 7.32 -17.63
CA ASP A 36 17.27 6.18 -16.80
C ASP A 36 16.10 5.75 -15.89
N PHE A 37 16.10 4.47 -15.51
CA PHE A 37 15.14 3.94 -14.54
C PHE A 37 15.66 4.10 -13.11
N ILE A 38 14.90 4.83 -12.28
CA ILE A 38 15.19 4.98 -10.85
C ILE A 38 14.41 3.91 -10.09
N PHE A 39 15.13 3.13 -9.29
CA PHE A 39 14.56 2.14 -8.37
C PHE A 39 14.90 2.55 -6.93
N PRO A 40 14.01 3.27 -6.23
CA PRO A 40 14.27 3.69 -4.86
C PRO A 40 14.39 2.49 -3.93
N ILE A 41 15.51 2.40 -3.20
CA ILE A 41 15.72 1.41 -2.14
C ILE A 41 15.85 2.15 -0.83
N ILE A 42 14.95 1.85 0.10
CA ILE A 42 15.01 2.40 1.45
C ILE A 42 15.68 1.37 2.36
N GLU A 43 16.91 1.68 2.75
CA GLU A 43 17.64 0.92 3.74
C GLU A 43 17.62 1.64 5.09
N GLY A 44 17.46 0.86 6.16
CA GLY A 44 17.52 1.39 7.51
C GLY A 44 17.63 0.27 8.54
N PRO A 45 18.35 0.47 9.65
CA PRO A 45 18.40 -0.49 10.74
C PRO A 45 17.01 -0.93 11.27
N PRO A 46 16.93 -2.04 12.01
CA PRO A 46 15.71 -2.38 12.74
C PRO A 46 15.24 -1.21 13.63
N GLY A 47 13.94 -0.95 13.64
CA GLY A 47 13.35 0.12 14.46
C GLY A 47 13.37 1.54 13.84
N THR A 48 13.93 1.76 12.65
CA THR A 48 13.98 3.11 12.03
C THR A 48 12.69 3.57 11.34
N GLY A 49 11.61 2.78 11.42
CA GLY A 49 10.31 3.16 10.88
C GLY A 49 10.17 3.03 9.36
N LYS A 50 10.88 2.09 8.72
CA LYS A 50 10.77 1.82 7.26
C LYS A 50 9.33 1.59 6.79
N THR A 51 8.58 0.74 7.50
CA THR A 51 7.15 0.51 7.23
C THR A 51 6.33 1.80 7.33
N ARG A 52 6.63 2.65 8.32
CA ARG A 52 5.98 3.97 8.46
C ARG A 52 6.26 4.86 7.26
N VAL A 53 7.50 4.90 6.77
CA VAL A 53 7.86 5.62 5.54
C VAL A 53 7.05 5.10 4.35
N GLY A 54 7.03 3.78 4.12
CA GLY A 54 6.26 3.18 3.04
C GLY A 54 4.77 3.51 3.10
N VAL A 55 4.15 3.40 4.28
CA VAL A 55 2.73 3.76 4.50
C VAL A 55 2.47 5.24 4.21
N LEU A 56 3.33 6.15 4.68
CA LEU A 56 3.17 7.59 4.44
C LEU A 56 3.38 7.96 2.97
N SER A 57 4.36 7.36 2.29
CA SER A 57 4.57 7.55 0.85
C SER A 57 3.37 7.06 0.04
N ALA A 58 2.85 5.87 0.34
CA ALA A 58 1.67 5.34 -0.31
C ALA A 58 0.44 6.22 -0.08
N ALA A 59 0.23 6.66 1.16
CA ALA A 59 -0.88 7.54 1.52
C ALA A 59 -0.78 8.88 0.77
N ARG A 60 0.39 9.52 0.77
CA ARG A 60 0.64 10.77 0.05
C ARG A 60 0.45 10.61 -1.45
N TYR A 61 0.97 9.53 -2.05
CA TYR A 61 0.78 9.22 -3.46
C TYR A 61 -0.71 9.14 -3.83
N VAL A 62 -1.53 8.49 -3.00
CA VAL A 62 -2.97 8.38 -3.26
C VAL A 62 -3.68 9.73 -3.18
N LEU A 63 -3.23 10.62 -2.29
CA LEU A 63 -3.81 11.94 -2.10
C LEU A 63 -3.39 12.93 -3.21
N GLU A 64 -2.18 12.80 -3.75
CA GLU A 64 -1.65 13.69 -4.80
C GLU A 64 -2.09 13.27 -6.21
N TYR A 65 -2.21 11.96 -6.45
CA TYR A 65 -2.48 11.43 -7.79
C TYR A 65 -3.88 10.81 -7.91
N ASN A 66 -4.69 11.39 -8.81
CA ASN A 66 -5.98 10.84 -9.19
C ASN A 66 -5.83 9.46 -9.86
N ARG A 67 -6.75 8.53 -9.55
CA ARG A 67 -6.76 7.16 -10.10
C ARG A 67 -5.47 6.38 -9.82
N SER A 68 -4.81 6.70 -8.71
CA SER A 68 -3.69 5.95 -8.17
C SER A 68 -4.05 4.49 -7.93
N GLN A 69 -3.11 3.60 -8.25
CA GLN A 69 -3.16 2.19 -7.91
C GLN A 69 -1.87 1.86 -7.18
N ILE A 70 -1.96 1.25 -6.00
CA ILE A 70 -0.83 0.79 -5.21
C ILE A 70 -0.99 -0.70 -4.96
N ALA A 71 0.08 -1.44 -5.20
CA ALA A 71 0.26 -2.81 -4.76
C ALA A 71 1.26 -2.78 -3.60
N TYR A 72 0.76 -2.79 -2.36
CA TYR A 72 1.59 -2.80 -1.17
C TYR A 72 1.84 -4.25 -0.75
N LEU A 73 3.06 -4.71 -0.98
CA LEU A 73 3.46 -6.10 -0.81
C LEU A 73 4.32 -6.25 0.44
N THR A 74 4.02 -7.28 1.23
CA THR A 74 4.80 -7.60 2.43
C THR A 74 5.29 -9.04 2.38
N TYR A 75 6.29 -9.37 3.19
CA TYR A 75 6.76 -10.76 3.29
C TYR A 75 5.76 -11.64 4.06
N THR A 76 5.23 -11.16 5.18
CA THR A 76 4.34 -11.95 6.05
C THR A 76 2.89 -11.43 6.07
N ASN A 77 1.96 -12.32 6.43
CA ASN A 77 0.56 -11.96 6.70
C ASN A 77 0.41 -11.01 7.89
N TYR A 78 1.29 -11.14 8.88
CA TYR A 78 1.32 -10.25 10.04
C TYR A 78 1.67 -8.83 9.62
N SER A 79 2.72 -8.66 8.82
CA SER A 79 3.13 -7.36 8.28
C SER A 79 2.03 -6.76 7.39
N ALA A 80 1.36 -7.58 6.55
CA ALA A 80 0.21 -7.13 5.76
C ALA A 80 -0.94 -6.59 6.63
N GLU A 81 -1.24 -7.24 7.75
CA GLU A 81 -2.26 -6.75 8.69
C GLU A 81 -1.81 -5.45 9.36
N LYS A 82 -0.55 -5.39 9.80
CA LYS A 82 -0.02 -4.22 10.47
C LYS A 82 -0.04 -2.99 9.56
N THR A 83 0.38 -3.14 8.30
CA THR A 83 0.27 -2.10 7.28
C THR A 83 -1.18 -1.62 7.11
N ARG A 84 -2.15 -2.53 7.07
CA ARG A 84 -3.58 -2.18 6.95
C ARG A 84 -4.06 -1.36 8.16
N GLU A 85 -3.65 -1.76 9.36
CA GLU A 85 -3.93 -1.01 10.59
C GLU A 85 -3.30 0.38 10.58
N ASP A 86 -2.07 0.50 10.07
CA ASP A 86 -1.38 1.79 9.99
C ASP A 86 -2.07 2.76 9.02
N PHE A 87 -2.58 2.28 7.87
CA PHE A 87 -3.45 3.10 7.01
C PHE A 87 -4.77 3.47 7.68
N THR A 88 -5.37 2.54 8.44
CA THR A 88 -6.60 2.82 9.20
C THR A 88 -6.33 3.94 10.23
N ALA A 89 -5.18 3.92 10.89
CA ALA A 89 -4.75 4.96 11.84
C ALA A 89 -4.49 6.33 11.17
N LEU A 90 -4.20 6.35 9.87
CA LEU A 90 -4.16 7.57 9.06
C LEU A 90 -5.56 8.08 8.64
N GLY A 91 -6.60 7.29 8.88
CA GLY A 91 -8.00 7.64 8.58
C GLY A 91 -8.51 7.10 7.24
N PHE A 92 -7.81 6.17 6.59
CA PHE A 92 -8.31 5.55 5.36
C PHE A 92 -9.45 4.56 5.64
N ASP A 93 -10.51 4.63 4.83
CA ASP A 93 -11.63 3.71 4.95
C ASP A 93 -11.30 2.29 4.43
N PRO A 94 -11.99 1.26 4.95
CA PRO A 94 -11.96 -0.12 4.44
C PRO A 94 -12.22 -0.31 2.94
N GLU A 95 -12.84 0.65 2.27
CA GLU A 95 -13.04 0.62 0.81
C GLU A 95 -11.88 1.26 0.03
N HIS A 96 -11.04 2.07 0.70
CA HIS A 96 -9.86 2.69 0.09
C HIS A 96 -8.61 1.81 0.22
N VAL A 97 -8.50 1.06 1.32
CA VAL A 97 -7.38 0.18 1.63
C VAL A 97 -7.89 -1.21 1.89
N VAL A 98 -7.57 -2.15 0.99
CA VAL A 98 -8.07 -3.53 1.07
C VAL A 98 -6.90 -4.51 1.15
N ARG A 99 -6.90 -5.33 2.19
CA ARG A 99 -6.01 -6.49 2.33
C ARG A 99 -6.60 -7.70 1.63
N LEU A 100 -5.89 -8.18 0.61
CA LEU A 100 -6.18 -9.42 -0.10
C LEU A 100 -5.38 -10.58 0.50
N THR A 101 -6.09 -11.57 1.01
CA THR A 101 -5.53 -12.78 1.63
C THR A 101 -5.81 -14.02 0.79
N SER A 102 -4.89 -14.99 0.84
CA SER A 102 -5.03 -16.27 0.14
C SER A 102 -5.98 -17.24 0.82
N ASN A 103 -6.43 -16.93 2.04
CA ASN A 103 -7.40 -17.72 2.78
C ASN A 103 -8.84 -17.24 2.46
N PRO A 104 -9.64 -17.99 1.70
CA PRO A 104 -11.00 -17.56 1.33
C PRO A 104 -11.96 -17.40 2.51
N ARG A 105 -11.64 -17.98 3.67
CA ARG A 105 -12.44 -17.86 4.89
C ARG A 105 -12.16 -16.58 5.68
N GLU A 106 -11.03 -15.92 5.41
CA GLU A 106 -10.65 -14.68 6.07
C GLU A 106 -11.27 -13.49 5.33
N LYS A 107 -12.49 -13.11 5.72
CA LYS A 107 -13.24 -12.03 5.09
C LYS A 107 -13.92 -11.15 6.12
N ASP A 108 -13.53 -9.89 6.17
CA ASP A 108 -14.14 -8.87 7.01
C ASP A 108 -14.15 -7.53 6.26
N ARG A 109 -15.28 -7.23 5.62
CA ARG A 109 -15.44 -5.98 4.86
C ARG A 109 -15.38 -4.73 5.72
N ARG A 110 -15.72 -4.82 7.02
CA ARG A 110 -15.65 -3.67 7.93
C ARG A 110 -14.22 -3.28 8.24
N ARG A 111 -13.27 -4.19 8.04
CA ARG A 111 -11.83 -3.95 8.19
C ARG A 111 -11.09 -3.82 6.86
N GLY A 112 -11.77 -4.04 5.74
CA GLY A 112 -11.15 -4.03 4.41
C GLY A 112 -10.37 -5.31 4.14
N ILE A 113 -10.84 -6.46 4.63
CA ILE A 113 -10.18 -7.76 4.45
C ILE A 113 -11.01 -8.63 3.50
N ILE A 114 -10.40 -9.08 2.42
CA ILE A 114 -11.03 -9.93 1.41
C ILE A 114 -10.15 -11.14 1.11
N GLY A 115 -10.63 -12.31 1.52
CA GLY A 115 -10.03 -13.60 1.19
C GLY A 115 -10.54 -14.18 -0.12
N CYS A 116 -9.64 -14.73 -0.93
CA CYS A 116 -10.00 -15.41 -2.18
C CYS A 116 -8.96 -16.44 -2.67
N GLY A 117 -9.39 -17.29 -3.60
CA GLY A 117 -8.52 -18.22 -4.32
C GLY A 117 -7.50 -17.50 -5.23
N SER A 118 -6.65 -18.27 -5.90
CA SER A 118 -5.49 -17.76 -6.67
C SER A 118 -5.85 -16.74 -7.75
N ARG A 119 -7.03 -16.86 -8.37
CA ARG A 119 -7.53 -15.96 -9.43
C ARG A 119 -8.83 -15.24 -9.05
N LEU A 120 -8.88 -14.71 -7.83
CA LEU A 120 -10.09 -14.05 -7.29
C LEU A 120 -11.31 -14.99 -7.23
N GLU A 121 -11.06 -16.30 -7.18
CA GLU A 121 -12.11 -17.31 -7.06
C GLU A 121 -12.88 -17.14 -5.74
N GLY A 122 -14.19 -17.33 -5.80
CA GLY A 122 -15.08 -17.16 -4.66
C GLY A 122 -15.46 -15.70 -4.35
N LEU A 123 -14.98 -14.72 -5.14
CA LEU A 123 -15.40 -13.33 -4.99
C LEU A 123 -16.72 -13.03 -5.69
N THR A 124 -17.59 -12.29 -4.97
CA THR A 124 -18.80 -11.71 -5.56
C THR A 124 -18.44 -10.54 -6.48
N GLU A 125 -19.35 -10.15 -7.38
CA GLU A 125 -19.13 -8.95 -8.21
C GLU A 125 -18.98 -7.68 -7.37
N ASN A 126 -19.63 -7.62 -6.20
CA ASN A 126 -19.42 -6.51 -5.28
C ASN A 126 -18.00 -6.50 -4.69
N ASP A 127 -17.44 -7.65 -4.34
CA ASP A 127 -16.04 -7.72 -3.89
C ASP A 127 -15.09 -7.26 -4.99
N LYS A 128 -15.28 -7.74 -6.23
CA LYS A 128 -14.47 -7.30 -7.38
C LYS A 128 -14.61 -5.79 -7.63
N ARG A 129 -15.80 -5.22 -7.45
CA ARG A 129 -16.03 -3.78 -7.56
C ARG A 129 -15.28 -2.98 -6.50
N ILE A 130 -15.27 -3.46 -5.24
CA ILE A 130 -14.49 -2.86 -4.15
C ILE A 130 -13.00 -2.89 -4.51
N LEU A 131 -12.48 -4.06 -4.91
CA LEU A 131 -11.07 -4.20 -5.28
C LEU A 131 -10.65 -3.28 -6.43
N ARG A 132 -11.50 -3.08 -7.44
CA ARG A 132 -11.21 -2.18 -8.58
C ARG A 132 -11.20 -0.70 -8.19
N ARG A 133 -11.88 -0.34 -7.10
CA ARG A 133 -12.02 1.06 -6.64
C ARG A 133 -11.02 1.43 -5.56
N ALA A 134 -10.57 0.46 -4.77
CA ALA A 134 -9.59 0.69 -3.72
C ALA A 134 -8.26 1.13 -4.35
N PRO A 135 -7.75 2.35 -4.10
CA PRO A 135 -6.45 2.77 -4.59
C PRO A 135 -5.31 1.93 -4.01
N ILE A 136 -5.47 1.36 -2.82
CA ILE A 136 -4.42 0.59 -2.15
C ILE A 136 -4.90 -0.85 -1.94
N LEU A 137 -4.21 -1.79 -2.57
CA LEU A 137 -4.36 -3.21 -2.28
C LEU A 137 -3.11 -3.73 -1.57
N ILE A 138 -3.31 -4.38 -0.44
CA ILE A 138 -2.25 -4.95 0.40
C ILE A 138 -2.28 -6.47 0.26
N SER A 139 -1.15 -7.11 0.05
CA SER A 139 -1.05 -8.58 0.10
C SER A 139 0.35 -9.03 0.47
N THR A 140 0.51 -10.31 0.76
CA THR A 140 1.86 -10.89 0.79
C THR A 140 2.42 -10.99 -0.63
N LEU A 141 3.73 -11.15 -0.77
CA LEU A 141 4.38 -11.43 -2.06
C LEU A 141 3.75 -12.66 -2.76
N TYR A 142 3.47 -13.73 -2.00
CA TYR A 142 2.76 -14.90 -2.52
C TYR A 142 1.33 -14.58 -3.00
N GLY A 143 0.65 -13.65 -2.33
CA GLY A 143 -0.70 -13.23 -2.68
C GLY A 143 -0.79 -12.23 -3.83
N SER A 144 0.33 -11.61 -4.22
CA SER A 144 0.42 -10.48 -5.16
C SER A 144 -0.31 -10.67 -6.49
N GLY A 145 -0.33 -11.89 -7.03
CA GLY A 145 -1.05 -12.20 -8.27
C GLY A 145 -2.52 -11.75 -8.24
N ARG A 146 -3.18 -11.83 -7.08
CA ARG A 146 -4.57 -11.38 -6.89
C ARG A 146 -4.72 -9.87 -7.07
N ILE A 147 -3.72 -9.09 -6.66
CA ILE A 147 -3.71 -7.64 -6.88
C ILE A 147 -3.61 -7.36 -8.37
N PHE A 148 -2.72 -8.04 -9.09
CA PHE A 148 -2.46 -7.80 -10.52
C PHE A 148 -3.60 -8.27 -11.45
N GLU A 149 -4.48 -9.15 -10.98
CA GLU A 149 -5.76 -9.42 -11.64
C GLU A 149 -6.64 -8.17 -11.73
N VAL A 150 -6.49 -7.24 -10.80
CA VAL A 150 -7.34 -6.04 -10.66
C VAL A 150 -6.59 -4.75 -11.03
N HIS A 151 -5.45 -4.49 -10.41
CA HIS A 151 -4.60 -3.33 -10.66
C HIS A 151 -3.66 -3.61 -11.83
N LYS A 152 -3.75 -2.80 -12.89
CA LYS A 152 -3.02 -3.05 -14.15
C LYS A 152 -1.72 -2.27 -14.26
N ARG A 153 -1.63 -1.13 -13.58
CA ARG A 153 -0.43 -0.29 -13.55
C ARG A 153 -0.21 0.29 -12.15
N PRO A 154 -0.09 -0.57 -11.11
CA PRO A 154 0.13 -0.07 -9.77
C PRO A 154 1.56 0.46 -9.59
N LEU A 155 1.72 1.46 -8.72
CA LEU A 155 2.96 1.66 -7.97
C LEU A 155 3.16 0.42 -7.09
N ILE A 156 4.26 -0.30 -7.30
CA ILE A 156 4.59 -1.49 -6.52
C ILE A 156 5.48 -1.06 -5.37
N MET A 157 5.02 -1.30 -4.15
CA MET A 157 5.80 -1.06 -2.93
C MET A 157 6.03 -2.39 -2.25
N ILE A 158 7.29 -2.72 -1.97
CA ILE A 158 7.66 -3.97 -1.30
C ILE A 158 8.29 -3.61 0.04
N ASP A 159 7.57 -3.89 1.12
CA ASP A 159 8.11 -3.79 2.47
C ASP A 159 8.76 -5.11 2.87
N GLU A 160 9.76 -5.02 3.75
CA GLU A 160 10.55 -6.17 4.21
C GLU A 160 11.25 -6.95 3.08
N PHE A 161 11.63 -6.30 1.98
CA PHE A 161 12.26 -6.94 0.81
C PHE A 161 13.53 -7.76 1.12
N SER A 162 14.23 -7.46 2.21
CA SER A 162 15.45 -8.18 2.62
C SER A 162 15.21 -9.52 3.31
N GLN A 163 13.95 -9.87 3.59
CA GLN A 163 13.56 -11.17 4.18
C GLN A 163 13.29 -12.20 3.09
#